data_AF-A0A257X786-F1
#
_entry.id   AF-A0A257X786-F1
#
_cell.length_a   1.000
_cell.length_b   1.000
_cell.length_c   1.000
_cell.angle_alpha   90.00
_cell.angle_beta   90.00
_cell.angle_gamma   90.00
#
_symmetry.space_group_name_H-M   'P 1'
#
loop_
_entity.id
_entity.type
_entity.pdbx_description
1 polymer ?
#
loop_
_entity_poly.entity_id
_entity_poly.type
_entity_poly.pdbx_seq_one_letter_code
_entity_poly.pdbx_strand_id
1 'polypeptide(L)'
;MVARVVYAAPEQLARLMDRQGDVPDAQGGLARMGDGTVDLGVQDVATGKWIESYLCGGILFVAGLPQQAYRIVLKNRTPMPLEFGVGVDGKNIQTGGTASLKRSSLRAEPKGTLALDHGAHGPLLFKTAGSEAVLFDTSPQGRTGLIQIAVFLASDAPSIGPEKLRASQIAPLGFFPVGRPEQYR
;
A
#
# COMPACT_ATOMS: atom_id res chain seq x y z
N MET A 1 -3.58 -6.71 6.16
CA MET A 1 -4.13 -6.16 4.90
C MET A 1 -2.99 -5.80 3.96
N VAL A 2 -3.15 -5.99 2.64
CA VAL A 2 -2.14 -5.65 1.63
C VAL A 2 -2.76 -4.77 0.56
N ALA A 3 -2.23 -3.56 0.37
CA ALA A 3 -2.55 -2.68 -0.74
C ALA A 3 -1.53 -2.88 -1.87
N ARG A 4 -1.99 -2.78 -3.12
CA ARG A 4 -1.16 -2.97 -4.32
C ARG A 4 -1.22 -1.72 -5.17
N VAL A 5 -0.04 -1.29 -5.65
CA VAL A 5 0.09 -0.28 -6.68
C VAL A 5 0.80 -0.92 -7.86
N VAL A 6 0.20 -0.80 -9.04
CA VAL A 6 0.85 -1.15 -10.30
C VAL A 6 1.21 0.14 -10.99
N TYR A 7 2.49 0.29 -11.32
CA TYR A 7 2.94 1.46 -12.05
C TYR A 7 3.55 1.07 -13.39
N ALA A 8 3.31 1.90 -14.40
CA ALA A 8 3.86 1.73 -15.73
C ALA A 8 3.76 3.05 -16.52
N ALA A 9 4.33 3.07 -17.72
CA ALA A 9 4.09 4.14 -18.68
C ALA A 9 2.60 4.17 -19.08
N PRO A 10 2.02 5.35 -19.42
CA PRO A 10 0.58 5.50 -19.67
C PRO A 10 -0.03 4.47 -20.63
N GLU A 11 0.62 4.23 -21.78
CA GLU A 11 0.14 3.26 -22.77
C GLU A 11 0.11 1.82 -22.25
N GLN A 12 1.12 1.44 -21.45
CA GLN A 12 1.16 0.12 -20.83
C GLN A 12 0.13 0.02 -19.72
N LEU A 13 -0.05 1.08 -18.93
CA LEU A 13 -1.05 1.14 -17.87
C LEU A 13 -2.47 0.94 -18.41
N ALA A 14 -2.81 1.58 -19.53
CA ALA A 14 -4.10 1.41 -20.19
C ALA A 14 -4.37 -0.06 -20.56
N ARG A 15 -3.37 -0.77 -21.11
CA ARG A 15 -3.50 -2.21 -21.41
C ARG A 15 -3.67 -3.06 -20.16
N LEU A 16 -2.94 -2.74 -19.09
CA LEU A 16 -3.05 -3.45 -17.82
C LEU A 16 -4.43 -3.27 -17.16
N MET A 17 -4.97 -2.05 -17.24
CA MET A 17 -6.31 -1.73 -16.73
C MET A 17 -7.41 -2.42 -17.55
N ASP A 18 -7.31 -2.40 -18.88
CA ASP A 18 -8.25 -3.12 -19.76
C ASP A 18 -8.25 -4.62 -19.43
N ARG A 19 -7.06 -5.19 -19.23
CA ARG A 19 -6.90 -6.60 -18.83
C ARG A 19 -7.40 -6.91 -17.42
N GLN A 20 -7.37 -5.96 -16.50
CA GLN A 20 -7.93 -6.13 -15.14
C GLN A 20 -9.45 -6.34 -15.20
N GLY A 21 -10.12 -5.83 -16.23
CA GLY A 21 -11.52 -6.13 -16.53
C GLY A 21 -12.53 -5.51 -15.57
N ASP A 22 -12.16 -4.41 -14.91
CA ASP A 22 -13.02 -3.66 -13.97
C ASP A 22 -13.05 -2.17 -14.36
N VAL A 23 -14.01 -1.41 -13.86
CA VAL A 23 -14.21 0.01 -14.19
C VAL A 23 -13.13 0.87 -13.52
N PRO A 24 -12.28 1.57 -14.28
CA PRO A 24 -11.29 2.47 -13.70
C PRO A 24 -11.93 3.71 -13.10
N ASP A 25 -11.58 4.03 -11.86
CA ASP A 25 -11.96 5.26 -11.17
C ASP A 25 -10.75 6.20 -11.03
N ALA A 26 -10.79 7.34 -11.71
CA ALA A 26 -9.69 8.31 -11.73
C ALA A 26 -9.52 8.98 -10.35
N GLN A 27 -8.29 8.99 -9.85
CA GLN A 27 -7.94 9.52 -8.53
C GLN A 27 -7.13 10.81 -8.66
N GLY A 28 -7.68 11.93 -8.17
CA GLY A 28 -7.02 13.25 -8.16
C GLY A 28 -5.95 13.43 -7.09
N GLY A 29 -5.42 12.35 -6.51
CA GLY A 29 -4.43 12.39 -5.45
C GLY A 29 -4.35 11.10 -4.65
N LEU A 30 -4.95 11.09 -3.45
CA LEU A 30 -4.95 9.92 -2.58
C LEU A 30 -6.18 9.04 -2.83
N ALA A 31 -5.95 7.77 -3.11
CA ALA A 31 -6.98 6.73 -3.20
C ALA A 31 -7.23 6.09 -1.83
N ARG A 32 -8.51 5.85 -1.51
CA ARG A 32 -8.92 5.15 -0.28
C ARG A 32 -8.59 3.66 -0.43
N MET A 33 -7.66 3.15 0.37
CA MET A 33 -7.22 1.75 0.29
C MET A 33 -7.48 1.02 1.59
N GLY A 34 -7.65 -0.29 1.49
CA GLY A 34 -7.55 -1.16 2.65
C GLY A 34 -8.68 -0.99 3.66
N ASP A 35 -9.91 -1.19 3.19
CA ASP A 35 -11.15 -1.04 3.96
C ASP A 35 -11.32 0.36 4.58
N GLY A 36 -10.61 1.36 4.04
CA GLY A 36 -10.62 2.71 4.58
C GLY A 36 -9.69 2.93 5.77
N THR A 37 -8.68 2.07 5.95
CA THR A 37 -7.65 2.24 6.98
C THR A 37 -6.62 3.28 6.57
N VAL A 38 -6.27 3.33 5.27
CA VAL A 38 -5.19 4.17 4.74
C VAL A 38 -5.67 4.91 3.48
N ASP A 39 -5.16 6.10 3.22
CA ASP A 39 -5.18 6.66 1.86
C ASP A 39 -3.78 6.56 1.24
N LEU A 40 -3.70 6.22 -0.04
CA LEU A 40 -2.47 5.96 -0.75
C LEU A 40 -2.45 6.75 -2.06
N GLY A 41 -1.34 7.42 -2.34
CA GLY A 41 -1.13 8.09 -3.62
C GLY A 41 0.36 8.17 -3.96
N VAL A 42 0.64 8.65 -5.17
CA VAL A 42 2.01 8.83 -5.66
C VAL A 42 2.18 10.27 -6.15
N GLN A 43 3.26 10.91 -5.73
CA GLN A 43 3.63 12.26 -6.17
C GLN A 43 4.89 12.21 -7.01
N ASP A 44 5.00 13.13 -7.95
CA ASP A 44 6.23 13.45 -8.65
C ASP A 44 7.16 14.21 -7.69
N VAL A 45 8.40 13.74 -7.52
CA VAL A 45 9.34 14.34 -6.56
C VAL A 45 9.78 15.73 -6.98
N ALA A 46 9.95 15.97 -8.29
CA ALA A 46 10.46 17.23 -8.80
C ALA A 46 9.44 18.38 -8.65
N THR A 47 8.15 18.09 -8.82
CA THR A 47 7.07 19.07 -8.86
C THR A 47 6.15 19.05 -7.64
N GLY A 48 6.17 17.96 -6.87
CA GLY A 48 5.25 17.72 -5.75
C GLY A 48 3.80 17.45 -6.18
N LYS A 49 3.52 17.40 -7.49
CA LYS A 49 2.18 17.15 -8.02
C LYS A 49 1.81 15.67 -7.88
N TRP A 50 0.53 15.40 -7.67
CA TRP A 50 0.01 14.04 -7.73
C TRP A 50 0.15 13.50 -9.14
N ILE A 51 0.67 12.28 -9.23
CA ILE A 51 0.75 11.55 -10.49
C ILE A 51 -0.62 10.96 -10.77
N GLU A 52 -1.01 11.01 -12.03
CA GLU A 52 -2.26 10.45 -12.50
C GLU A 52 -2.39 8.97 -12.09
N SER A 53 -3.52 8.64 -11.47
CA SER A 53 -3.76 7.31 -10.96
C SER A 53 -5.22 6.89 -11.06
N TYR A 54 -5.44 5.59 -11.09
CA TYR A 54 -6.75 4.96 -11.30
C TYR A 54 -6.93 3.82 -10.32
N LEU A 55 -8.04 3.77 -9.60
CA LEU A 55 -8.41 2.62 -8.79
C LEU A 55 -9.26 1.68 -9.66
N CYS A 56 -8.83 0.43 -9.81
CA CYS A 56 -9.50 -0.58 -10.62
C CYS A 56 -9.28 -1.95 -9.99
N GLY A 57 -10.35 -2.70 -9.66
CA GLY A 57 -10.26 -4.02 -9.03
C GLY A 57 -9.50 -4.05 -7.70
N GLY A 58 -9.51 -2.94 -6.94
CA GLY A 58 -8.76 -2.81 -5.68
C GLY A 58 -7.25 -2.61 -5.85
N ILE A 59 -6.77 -2.39 -7.07
CA ILE A 59 -5.38 -2.06 -7.41
C ILE A 59 -5.31 -0.59 -7.78
N LEU A 60 -4.33 0.13 -7.23
CA LEU A 60 -4.03 1.49 -7.65
C LEU A 60 -3.07 1.46 -8.84
N PHE A 61 -3.54 1.88 -10.01
CA PHE A 61 -2.74 2.02 -11.21
C PHE A 61 -2.15 3.44 -11.26
N VAL A 62 -0.86 3.59 -11.51
CA VAL A 62 -0.17 4.91 -11.52
C VAL A 62 0.61 5.08 -12.81
N ALA A 63 0.33 6.17 -13.53
CA ALA A 63 0.92 6.46 -14.83
C ALA A 63 2.18 7.32 -14.68
N GLY A 64 3.35 6.71 -14.80
CA GLY A 64 4.63 7.43 -14.68
C GLY A 64 5.62 7.11 -15.80
N LEU A 65 6.46 8.08 -16.13
CA LEU A 65 7.48 7.94 -17.17
C LEU A 65 8.71 7.21 -16.62
N PRO A 66 9.38 6.35 -17.41
CA PRO A 66 10.63 5.74 -16.97
C PRO A 66 11.65 6.76 -16.48
N GLN A 67 12.37 6.44 -15.40
CA GLN A 67 13.33 7.32 -14.71
C GLN A 67 12.73 8.55 -14.02
N GLN A 68 11.42 8.76 -14.07
CA GLN A 68 10.76 9.78 -13.27
C GLN A 68 10.86 9.40 -11.78
N ALA A 69 11.32 10.33 -10.95
CA ALA A 69 11.41 10.14 -9.51
C ALA A 69 10.04 10.36 -8.85
N TYR A 70 9.67 9.47 -7.93
CA TYR A 70 8.36 9.50 -7.29
C TYR A 70 8.43 9.31 -5.79
N ARG A 71 7.36 9.75 -5.12
CA ARG A 71 7.14 9.64 -3.69
C ARG A 71 5.84 8.89 -3.43
N ILE A 72 5.91 7.81 -2.68
CA ILE A 72 4.75 7.10 -2.15
C ILE A 72 4.25 7.88 -0.93
N VAL A 73 2.95 8.21 -0.90
CA VAL A 73 2.32 8.92 0.21
C VAL A 73 1.24 8.04 0.82
N LEU A 74 1.38 7.74 2.11
CA LEU A 74 0.49 6.90 2.91
C LEU A 74 -0.09 7.75 4.04
N LYS A 75 -1.40 7.95 4.04
CA LYS A 75 -2.12 8.67 5.11
C LYS A 75 -2.85 7.69 6.01
N ASN A 76 -2.45 7.61 7.27
CA ASN A 76 -3.16 6.85 8.28
C ASN A 76 -4.50 7.52 8.59
N ARG A 77 -5.61 6.78 8.56
CA ARG A 77 -6.94 7.31 8.91
C ARG A 77 -7.52 6.72 10.17
N THR A 78 -6.76 5.89 10.85
CA THR A 78 -7.13 5.35 12.15
C THR A 78 -6.70 6.29 13.27
N PRO A 79 -7.30 6.19 14.46
CA PRO A 79 -6.81 6.85 15.67
C PRO A 79 -5.61 6.10 16.29
N MET A 80 -5.10 5.06 15.63
CA MET A 80 -4.03 4.19 16.13
C MET A 80 -2.78 4.34 15.28
N PRO A 81 -1.58 4.20 15.85
CA PRO A 81 -0.37 4.14 15.06
C PRO A 81 -0.37 2.89 14.16
N LEU A 82 0.10 3.05 12.93
CA LEU A 82 0.22 1.97 11.94
C LEU A 82 1.68 1.77 11.54
N GLU A 83 2.05 0.51 11.32
CA GLU A 83 3.34 0.12 10.76
C GLU A 83 3.17 -0.50 9.37
N PHE A 84 4.16 -0.30 8.51
CA PHE A 84 4.07 -0.58 7.09
C PHE A 84 5.22 -1.45 6.60
N GLY A 85 4.92 -2.64 6.08
CA GLY A 85 5.86 -3.39 5.25
C GLY A 85 5.74 -2.96 3.80
N VAL A 86 6.76 -2.30 3.24
CA VAL A 86 6.72 -1.78 1.86
C VAL A 86 7.74 -2.51 0.99
N GLY A 87 7.25 -3.18 -0.06
CA GLY A 87 8.02 -3.77 -1.13
C GLY A 87 7.86 -2.99 -2.43
N VAL A 88 8.96 -2.69 -3.11
CA VAL A 88 8.98 -2.01 -4.42
C VAL A 88 9.82 -2.86 -5.37
N ASP A 89 9.23 -3.26 -6.50
CA ASP A 89 9.88 -4.11 -7.50
C ASP A 89 10.50 -5.39 -6.92
N GLY A 90 9.81 -5.99 -5.96
CA GLY A 90 10.31 -7.19 -5.30
C GLY A 90 11.40 -6.98 -4.26
N LYS A 91 11.76 -5.73 -3.96
CA LYS A 91 12.75 -5.37 -2.94
C LYS A 91 12.09 -4.70 -1.75
N ASN A 92 12.52 -5.05 -0.54
CA ASN A 92 12.12 -4.33 0.66
C ASN A 92 12.67 -2.90 0.59
N ILE A 93 11.81 -1.90 0.78
CA ILE A 93 12.22 -0.51 0.60
C ILE A 93 13.33 -0.08 1.58
N GLN A 94 13.36 -0.63 2.80
CA GLN A 94 14.31 -0.24 3.85
C GLN A 94 15.63 -1.00 3.77
N THR A 95 15.60 -2.30 3.47
CA THR A 95 16.80 -3.14 3.47
C THR A 95 17.38 -3.35 2.07
N GLY A 96 16.58 -3.16 1.03
CA GLY A 96 16.97 -3.39 -0.36
C GLY A 96 17.14 -4.86 -0.75
N GLY A 97 16.98 -5.79 0.20
CA GLY A 97 16.92 -7.23 -0.03
C GLY A 97 15.55 -7.65 -0.56
N THR A 98 15.31 -8.96 -0.67
CA THR A 98 14.02 -9.50 -1.11
C THR A 98 12.88 -8.96 -0.25
N ALA A 99 11.83 -8.45 -0.89
CA ALA A 99 10.67 -7.96 -0.17
C ALA A 99 10.02 -9.10 0.63
N SER A 100 9.71 -8.79 1.87
CA SER A 100 8.84 -9.58 2.71
C SER A 100 7.77 -8.65 3.27
N LEU A 101 6.51 -9.05 3.17
CA LEU A 101 5.36 -8.29 3.67
C LEU A 101 5.21 -8.50 5.18
N LYS A 102 6.28 -8.21 5.92
CA LYS A 102 6.34 -8.27 7.38
C LYS A 102 6.31 -6.86 7.95
N ARG A 103 5.99 -6.79 9.25
CA ARG A 103 6.11 -5.59 10.06
C ARG A 103 7.52 -4.99 9.90
N SER A 104 7.59 -3.67 9.82
CA SER A 104 8.83 -2.92 9.61
C SER A 104 8.82 -1.67 10.50
N SER A 105 9.95 -0.96 10.57
CA SER A 105 10.04 0.31 11.32
C SER A 105 9.41 1.51 10.61
N LEU A 106 8.85 1.33 9.40
CA LEU A 106 8.07 2.37 8.75
C LEU A 106 6.75 2.55 9.47
N ARG A 107 6.48 3.77 9.92
CA ARG A 107 5.37 4.07 10.79
C ARG A 107 4.66 5.35 10.39
N ALA A 108 3.34 5.36 10.55
CA ALA A 108 2.53 6.57 10.53
C ALA A 108 1.76 6.68 11.84
N GLU A 109 1.94 7.79 12.53
CA GLU A 109 1.19 8.13 13.74
C GLU A 109 -0.32 8.22 13.47
N PRO A 110 -1.18 8.18 14.51
CA PRO A 110 -2.61 8.42 14.38
C PRO A 110 -2.91 9.63 13.51
N LYS A 111 -3.73 9.46 12.47
CA LYS A 111 -4.08 10.51 11.50
C LYS A 111 -2.89 11.15 10.75
N GLY A 112 -1.69 10.58 10.90
CA GLY A 112 -0.45 11.07 10.32
C GLY A 112 -0.23 10.61 8.88
N THR A 113 0.85 11.11 8.29
CA THR A 113 1.27 10.80 6.93
C THR A 113 2.69 10.27 6.93
N LEU A 114 2.91 9.17 6.22
CA LEU A 114 4.22 8.64 5.87
C LEU A 114 4.49 8.92 4.39
N ALA A 115 5.65 9.50 4.09
CA ALA A 115 6.10 9.79 2.74
C ALA A 115 7.43 9.06 2.48
N LEU A 116 7.54 8.37 1.35
CA LEU A 116 8.70 7.57 0.96
C LEU A 116 9.11 7.93 -0.46
N ASP A 117 10.25 8.60 -0.62
CA ASP A 117 10.85 8.95 -1.92
C ASP A 117 12.21 8.29 -2.14
N HIS A 118 12.75 7.63 -1.12
CA HIS A 118 13.99 6.87 -1.17
C HIS A 118 13.78 5.48 -0.57
N GLY A 119 14.52 4.51 -1.11
CA GLY A 119 14.75 3.22 -0.48
C GLY A 119 16.24 3.00 -0.19
N ALA A 120 16.59 1.77 0.20
CA ALA A 120 17.95 1.39 0.56
C ALA A 120 18.99 1.65 -0.55
N HIS A 121 18.55 1.66 -1.81
CA HIS A 121 19.41 1.81 -2.99
C HIS A 121 19.28 3.17 -3.67
N GLY A 122 18.71 4.16 -2.97
CA GLY A 122 18.54 5.53 -3.49
C GLY A 122 17.09 5.86 -3.87
N PRO A 123 16.88 6.83 -4.77
CA PRO A 123 15.55 7.35 -5.07
C PRO A 123 14.63 6.30 -5.70
N LEU A 124 13.34 6.42 -5.43
CA LEU A 124 12.32 5.62 -6.10
C LEU A 124 12.09 6.17 -7.50
N LEU A 125 12.35 5.34 -8.51
CA LEU A 125 12.22 5.70 -9.93
C LEU A 125 11.23 4.78 -10.61
N PHE A 126 10.37 5.33 -11.46
CA PHE A 126 9.55 4.51 -12.34
C PHE A 126 10.44 3.73 -13.30
N LYS A 127 10.05 2.49 -13.55
CA LYS A 127 10.70 1.54 -14.44
C LYS A 127 9.68 1.00 -15.43
N THR A 128 10.17 0.52 -16.56
CA THR A 128 9.34 -0.22 -17.50
C THR A 128 8.90 -1.53 -16.85
N ALA A 129 7.58 -1.73 -16.72
CA ALA A 129 7.06 -2.96 -16.15
C ALA A 129 7.38 -4.13 -17.10
N GLY A 130 8.03 -5.17 -16.56
CA GLY A 130 8.62 -6.23 -17.39
C GLY A 130 7.62 -7.22 -17.99
N SER A 131 6.37 -7.24 -17.49
CA SER A 131 5.33 -8.17 -17.93
C SER A 131 3.97 -7.79 -17.37
N GLU A 132 2.89 -8.13 -18.07
CA GLU A 132 1.51 -8.01 -17.58
C GLU A 132 1.20 -8.94 -16.40
N ALA A 133 2.03 -9.94 -16.16
CA ALA A 133 1.92 -10.81 -14.99
C ALA A 133 2.06 -10.05 -13.65
N VAL A 134 2.48 -8.78 -13.67
CA VAL A 134 2.41 -7.86 -12.52
C VAL A 134 1.01 -7.77 -11.90
N LEU A 135 -0.05 -7.93 -12.71
CA LEU A 135 -1.45 -7.94 -12.26
C LEU A 135 -1.78 -9.11 -11.33
N PHE A 136 -1.17 -10.27 -11.60
CA PHE A 136 -1.47 -11.52 -10.89
C PHE A 136 -0.44 -11.84 -9.80
N ASP A 137 0.62 -11.05 -9.68
CA ASP A 137 1.67 -11.31 -8.71
C ASP A 137 1.24 -10.88 -7.29
N THR A 138 0.93 -11.89 -6.49
CA THR A 138 0.63 -11.76 -5.06
C THR A 138 1.84 -12.10 -4.20
N SER A 139 2.97 -12.48 -4.79
CA SER A 139 4.17 -12.82 -4.04
C SER A 139 4.85 -11.56 -3.50
N PRO A 140 5.43 -11.61 -2.29
CA PRO A 140 6.25 -10.52 -1.77
C PRO A 140 7.48 -10.24 -2.64
N GLN A 141 7.98 -11.25 -3.34
CA GLN A 141 9.17 -11.16 -4.18
C GLN A 141 8.95 -10.33 -5.44
N GLY A 142 7.69 -10.01 -5.77
CA GLY A 142 7.26 -8.97 -6.68
C GLY A 142 7.83 -9.00 -8.08
N ARG A 143 7.39 -8.03 -8.90
CA ARG A 143 7.91 -7.78 -10.24
C ARG A 143 8.17 -6.29 -10.40
N THR A 144 9.06 -5.94 -11.31
CA THR A 144 9.24 -4.54 -11.74
C THR A 144 7.90 -3.95 -12.16
N GLY A 145 7.54 -2.79 -11.60
CA GLY A 145 6.24 -2.16 -11.81
C GLY A 145 5.22 -2.46 -10.71
N LEU A 146 5.61 -3.13 -9.63
CA LEU A 146 4.74 -3.45 -8.50
C LEU A 146 5.24 -2.83 -7.20
N ILE A 147 4.33 -2.19 -6.47
CA ILE A 147 4.51 -1.79 -5.08
C ILE A 147 3.48 -2.55 -4.26
N GLN A 148 3.94 -3.21 -3.20
CA GLN A 148 3.08 -3.89 -2.24
C GLN A 148 3.27 -3.27 -0.87
N ILE A 149 2.16 -2.93 -0.22
CA ILE A 149 2.15 -2.28 1.09
C ILE A 149 1.31 -3.13 2.04
N ALA A 150 1.97 -3.78 2.98
CA ALA A 150 1.33 -4.46 4.08
C ALA A 150 1.15 -3.49 5.24
N VAL A 151 -0.05 -3.45 5.83
CA VAL A 151 -0.40 -2.55 6.93
C VAL A 151 -0.69 -3.36 8.18
N PHE A 152 -0.09 -2.92 9.29
CA PHE A 152 -0.20 -3.53 10.61
C PHE A 152 -0.57 -2.46 11.64
N LEU A 153 -1.35 -2.83 12.65
CA LEU A 153 -1.45 -2.02 13.87
C LEU A 153 -0.09 -2.02 14.57
N ALA A 154 0.45 -0.87 14.98
CA ALA A 154 1.76 -0.81 15.64
C ALA A 154 1.78 -1.65 16.93
N SER A 155 2.94 -2.21 17.29
CA SER A 155 3.03 -3.14 18.43
C SER A 155 2.84 -2.47 19.79
N ASP A 156 3.10 -1.17 19.85
CA ASP A 156 2.91 -0.29 21.01
C ASP A 156 1.57 0.47 20.94
N ALA A 157 0.69 0.13 19.98
CA ALA A 157 -0.58 0.81 19.85
C ALA A 157 -1.37 0.62 21.16
N PRO A 158 -1.90 1.71 21.77
CA PRO A 158 -2.58 1.62 23.04
C PRO A 158 -3.74 0.64 22.95
N SER A 159 -3.83 -0.32 23.87
CA SER A 159 -4.99 -1.21 23.96
C SER A 159 -6.23 -0.36 24.17
N ILE A 160 -7.07 -0.24 23.14
CA ILE A 160 -8.39 0.36 23.30
C ILE A 160 -9.18 -0.65 24.14
N GLY A 161 -9.61 -0.26 25.34
CA GLY A 161 -10.59 -1.02 26.10
C GLY A 161 -11.84 -1.31 25.25
N PRO A 162 -12.77 -2.16 25.70
CA PRO A 162 -13.89 -2.66 24.89
C PRO A 162 -14.85 -1.60 24.33
N GLU A 163 -14.64 -0.31 24.60
CA GLU A 163 -15.41 0.78 24.02
C GLU A 163 -14.80 1.30 22.72
N LYS A 164 -15.52 1.04 21.62
CA LYS A 164 -15.52 1.77 20.33
C LYS A 164 -14.51 1.38 19.25
N LEU A 165 -14.30 0.08 19.03
CA LEU A 165 -13.99 -0.38 17.66
C LEU A 165 -15.31 -0.61 16.91
N ARG A 166 -15.48 0.03 15.74
CA ARG A 166 -16.60 -0.33 14.85
C ARG A 166 -16.37 -1.75 14.34
N ALA A 167 -17.43 -2.52 14.13
CA ALA A 167 -17.35 -3.93 13.72
C ALA A 167 -16.49 -4.18 12.47
N SER A 168 -16.27 -3.18 11.61
CA SER A 168 -15.39 -3.24 10.44
C SER A 168 -13.89 -3.17 10.75
N GLN A 169 -13.50 -2.95 12.01
CA GLN A 169 -12.11 -2.91 12.49
C GLN A 169 -11.73 -4.16 13.31
N ILE A 170 -12.71 -5.02 13.56
CA ILE A 170 -12.49 -6.35 14.10
C ILE A 170 -12.25 -7.24 12.88
N ALA A 171 -11.14 -7.98 12.86
CA ALA A 171 -10.86 -8.96 11.81
C ALA A 171 -12.11 -9.81 11.52
N PRO A 172 -12.34 -10.28 10.28
CA PRO A 172 -13.52 -11.05 9.95
C PRO A 172 -13.49 -12.38 10.74
N LEU A 173 -14.15 -12.38 11.89
CA LEU A 173 -14.37 -13.55 12.74
C LEU A 173 -15.54 -14.34 12.14
N GLY A 174 -15.22 -15.07 11.07
CA GLY A 174 -16.00 -16.22 10.64
C GLY A 174 -15.19 -17.48 10.95
N PHE A 175 -15.74 -18.31 11.85
CA PHE A 175 -15.46 -19.74 12.10
C PHE A 175 -14.88 -20.14 13.49
N PHE A 176 -15.83 -20.29 14.45
CA PHE A 176 -15.90 -21.22 15.61
C PHE A 176 -15.06 -20.97 16.89
N PRO A 177 -15.42 -21.60 18.05
CA PRO A 177 -16.69 -21.55 18.77
C PRO A 177 -16.51 -21.03 20.21
N VAL A 178 -17.64 -20.75 20.87
CA VAL A 178 -17.81 -20.27 22.25
C VAL A 178 -16.81 -20.90 23.25
N GLY A 179 -15.94 -20.09 23.86
CA GLY A 179 -15.00 -20.53 24.88
C GLY A 179 -14.35 -19.40 25.66
N ARG A 180 -15.09 -18.87 26.66
CA ARG A 180 -14.71 -18.06 27.84
C ARG A 180 -13.80 -16.81 27.66
N PRO A 181 -14.15 -15.67 28.29
CA PRO A 181 -13.22 -14.53 28.37
C PRO A 181 -12.11 -14.83 29.37
N GLU A 182 -10.85 -14.80 28.91
CA GLU A 182 -9.68 -14.75 29.80
C GLU A 182 -9.52 -13.33 30.35
N GLN A 183 -9.68 -13.19 31.66
CA GLN A 183 -9.26 -12.02 32.43
C GLN A 183 -7.73 -12.04 32.55
N TYR A 184 -7.05 -11.01 32.07
CA TYR A 184 -5.64 -10.77 32.39
C TYR A 184 -5.53 -10.12 33.78
N ARG A 185 -4.77 -10.75 34.67
CA ARG A 185 -4.23 -10.10 35.88
C ARG A 185 -2.97 -9.31 35.52
#